data_AF-B4DCE3-F1
#
_entry.id   AF-B4DCE3-F1
#
_cell.length_a   1.000
_cell.length_b   1.000
_cell.length_c   1.000
_cell.angle_alpha   90.00
_cell.angle_beta   90.00
_cell.angle_gamma   90.00
#
_symmetry.space_group_name_H-M   'P 1'
#
loop_
_entity.id
_entity.type
_entity.pdbx_description
1 polymer ?
#
loop_
_entity_poly.entity_id
_entity_poly.type
_entity_poly.pdbx_seq_one_letter_code
_entity_poly.pdbx_strand_id
1 'polypeptide(L)'
;MPNLFRTPDGKIWKANARIPLWLADGTTLEEHWAGSAKHETLDEKWRSRAGSQIAQTEIVAAIASRADDNGEMIWGDAPPNTRLLFVVVPERGKGYSLARMVTTAATKAQQAHFRHDRSALFGHLKPDGSIAIISPLDPPPPPPPAQGELF
;
A
#
# COMPACT_ATOMS: atom_id res chain seq x y z
N MET A 1 4.27 1.01 8.98
CA MET A 1 3.42 1.27 7.78
C MET A 1 3.97 0.44 6.63
N PRO A 2 3.27 0.24 5.49
CA PRO A 2 3.89 -0.42 4.34
C PRO A 2 5.11 0.37 3.87
N ASN A 3 6.25 -0.29 3.77
CA ASN A 3 7.53 0.30 3.41
C ASN A 3 8.01 -0.17 2.03
N LEU A 4 7.59 -1.37 1.62
CA LEU A 4 7.93 -1.96 0.34
C LEU A 4 6.72 -2.67 -0.27
N PHE A 5 6.77 -2.84 -1.59
CA PHE A 5 5.94 -3.81 -2.28
C PHE A 5 6.74 -4.50 -3.37
N ARG A 6 6.30 -5.71 -3.73
CA ARG A 6 6.89 -6.52 -4.78
C ARG A 6 5.84 -6.84 -5.83
N THR A 7 6.21 -6.75 -7.10
CA THR A 7 5.41 -7.11 -8.27
C THR A 7 5.57 -8.60 -8.61
N PRO A 8 4.67 -9.19 -9.44
CA PRO A 8 4.75 -10.60 -9.81
C PRO A 8 6.06 -11.03 -10.50
N ASP A 9 6.71 -10.12 -11.22
CA ASP A 9 8.03 -10.34 -11.85
C ASP A 9 9.21 -10.22 -10.86
N GLY A 10 8.94 -9.95 -9.59
CA GLY A 10 9.94 -9.88 -8.52
C GLY A 10 10.54 -8.49 -8.30
N LYS A 11 10.13 -7.46 -9.05
CA LYS A 11 10.62 -6.09 -8.84
C LYS A 11 10.15 -5.55 -7.49
N ILE A 12 11.07 -4.96 -6.73
CA ILE A 12 10.81 -4.41 -5.40
C ILE A 12 10.84 -2.89 -5.46
N TRP A 13 9.78 -2.28 -4.96
CA TRP A 13 9.63 -0.84 -4.82
C TRP A 13 9.65 -0.44 -3.35
N LYS A 14 10.21 0.73 -3.06
CA LYS A 14 10.47 1.20 -1.68
C LYS A 14 9.89 2.59 -1.46
N ALA A 15 9.50 2.87 -0.22
CA ALA A 15 9.21 4.24 0.20
C ALA A 15 10.44 5.14 -0.04
N ASN A 16 10.20 6.41 -0.36
CA ASN A 16 11.17 7.41 -0.81
C ASN A 16 11.83 7.15 -2.18
N ALA A 17 11.33 6.20 -2.96
CA ALA A 17 11.70 6.03 -4.36
C ALA A 17 10.67 6.70 -5.29
N ARG A 18 11.09 6.99 -6.52
CA ARG A 18 10.17 7.28 -7.62
C ARG A 18 9.56 5.97 -8.09
N ILE A 19 8.24 5.91 -8.17
CA ILE A 19 7.49 4.70 -8.56
C ILE A 19 6.56 5.01 -9.73
N PRO A 20 6.36 4.05 -10.66
CA PRO A 20 5.39 4.18 -11.73
C PRO A 20 3.99 4.02 -11.16
N LEU A 21 3.09 4.91 -11.56
CA LEU A 21 1.70 4.96 -11.17
C LEU A 21 0.83 5.18 -12.40
N TRP A 22 -0.40 4.69 -12.34
CA TRP A 22 -1.40 4.83 -13.40
C TRP A 22 -2.63 5.53 -12.86
N LEU A 23 -3.08 6.56 -13.57
CA LEU A 23 -4.35 7.21 -13.34
C LEU A 23 -5.51 6.37 -13.90
N ALA A 24 -6.75 6.77 -13.58
CA ALA A 24 -7.96 6.09 -14.02
C ALA A 24 -8.12 6.03 -15.54
N ASP A 25 -7.63 7.07 -16.23
CA ASP A 25 -7.65 7.21 -17.69
C ASP A 25 -6.52 6.41 -18.38
N GLY A 26 -5.68 5.71 -17.62
CA GLY A 26 -4.52 4.96 -18.12
C GLY A 26 -3.25 5.79 -18.27
N THR A 27 -3.30 7.11 -18.00
CA THR A 27 -2.11 7.97 -17.99
C THR A 27 -1.09 7.45 -16.99
N THR A 28 0.17 7.37 -17.41
CA THR A 28 1.27 6.90 -16.56
C THR A 28 2.01 8.09 -15.96
N LEU A 29 2.31 8.01 -14.66
CA LEU A 29 3.05 9.00 -13.89
C LEU A 29 4.25 8.32 -13.23
N GLU A 30 5.31 9.07 -12.99
CA GLU A 30 6.43 8.61 -12.16
C GLU A 30 6.65 9.58 -11.01
N GLU A 31 6.20 9.17 -9.82
CA GLU A 31 6.06 10.05 -8.66
C GLU A 31 6.85 9.58 -7.45
N HIS A 32 7.28 10.53 -6.62
CA HIS A 32 8.02 10.23 -5.41
C HIS A 32 7.09 9.72 -4.30
N TRP A 33 7.27 8.47 -3.88
CA TRP A 33 6.54 7.89 -2.76
C TRP A 33 7.00 8.48 -1.42
N ALA A 34 6.35 9.56 -0.98
CA ALA A 34 6.71 10.33 0.21
C ALA A 34 5.84 10.03 1.44
N GLY A 35 5.44 8.76 1.59
CA GLY A 35 4.72 8.28 2.77
C GLY A 35 3.30 7.81 2.47
N SER A 36 2.37 8.15 3.36
CA SER A 36 1.04 7.54 3.40
C SER A 36 -0.08 8.56 3.59
N ALA A 37 -1.28 8.15 3.21
CA ALA A 37 -2.54 8.85 3.38
C ALA A 37 -3.56 7.90 4.02
N LYS A 38 -4.39 8.42 4.92
CA LYS A 38 -5.44 7.63 5.56
C LYS A 38 -6.69 7.60 4.69
N HIS A 39 -7.17 6.41 4.34
CA HIS A 39 -8.38 6.21 3.53
C HIS A 39 -9.59 6.95 4.11
N GLU A 40 -9.71 6.95 5.45
CA GLU A 40 -10.78 7.62 6.19
C GLU A 40 -10.79 9.14 6.00
N THR A 41 -9.65 9.71 5.61
CA THR A 41 -9.49 11.15 5.34
C THR A 41 -9.26 11.45 3.86
N LEU A 42 -9.43 10.44 2.98
CA LEU A 42 -9.05 10.54 1.57
C LEU A 42 -9.84 11.63 0.86
N ASP A 43 -11.16 11.63 1.01
CA ASP A 43 -12.03 12.61 0.34
C ASP A 43 -11.88 14.00 0.98
N GLU A 44 -11.98 14.11 2.31
CA GLU A 44 -11.96 15.38 3.04
C GLU A 44 -10.62 16.12 2.93
N LYS A 45 -9.49 15.41 2.99
CA LYS A 45 -8.16 16.05 3.14
C LYS A 45 -7.31 15.99 1.88
N TRP A 46 -7.46 14.94 1.09
CA TRP A 46 -6.55 14.65 -0.01
C TRP A 46 -7.19 14.92 -1.36
N ARG A 47 -8.39 14.40 -1.65
CA ARG A 47 -9.10 14.71 -2.89
C ARG A 47 -9.66 16.12 -2.95
N SER A 48 -9.94 16.75 -1.80
CA SER A 48 -10.34 18.16 -1.73
C SER A 48 -9.25 19.14 -2.15
N ARG A 49 -7.97 18.72 -2.20
CA ARG A 49 -6.87 19.57 -2.64
C ARG A 49 -6.88 19.70 -4.16
N ALA A 50 -6.94 20.94 -4.64
CA ALA A 50 -6.85 21.26 -6.06
C ALA A 50 -5.65 20.56 -6.74
N GLY A 51 -5.93 19.87 -7.85
CA GLY A 51 -4.92 19.14 -8.62
C GLY A 51 -4.50 17.79 -8.04
N SER A 52 -5.10 17.33 -6.93
CA SER A 52 -4.81 15.99 -6.42
C SER A 52 -5.51 14.91 -7.23
N GLN A 53 -4.83 13.79 -7.42
CA GLN A 53 -5.31 12.68 -8.23
C GLN A 53 -5.13 11.36 -7.48
N ILE A 54 -6.00 10.38 -7.74
CA ILE A 54 -5.78 9.00 -7.31
C ILE A 54 -5.10 8.26 -8.44
N ALA A 55 -4.03 7.56 -8.10
CA ALA A 55 -3.32 6.67 -8.98
C ALA A 55 -3.22 5.29 -8.34
N GLN A 56 -2.87 4.30 -9.15
CA GLN A 56 -2.64 2.93 -8.71
C GLN A 56 -1.33 2.41 -9.25
N THR A 57 -0.75 1.41 -8.59
CA THR A 57 0.39 0.67 -9.13
C THR A 57 -0.04 -0.29 -10.24
N GLU A 58 0.94 -0.97 -10.84
CA GLU A 58 0.71 -2.28 -11.44
C GLU A 58 0.22 -3.31 -10.40
N ILE A 59 -0.05 -4.54 -10.86
CA ILE A 59 -0.44 -5.63 -9.96
C ILE A 59 0.71 -5.88 -8.98
N VAL A 60 0.37 -6.05 -7.70
CA VAL A 60 1.33 -6.38 -6.65
C VAL A 60 1.17 -7.83 -6.21
N ALA A 61 2.30 -8.47 -5.95
CA ALA A 61 2.36 -9.83 -5.42
C ALA A 61 2.45 -9.84 -3.89
N ALA A 62 3.17 -8.90 -3.29
CA ALA A 62 3.34 -8.83 -1.84
C ALA A 62 3.60 -7.41 -1.37
N ILE A 63 3.29 -7.14 -0.11
CA ILE A 63 3.68 -5.92 0.61
C ILE A 63 4.56 -6.26 1.78
N ALA A 64 5.45 -5.33 2.15
CA ALA A 64 6.23 -5.42 3.37
C ALA A 64 5.94 -4.24 4.27
N SER A 65 5.74 -4.52 5.55
CA SER A 65 5.63 -3.50 6.59
C SER A 65 6.76 -3.69 7.60
N ARG A 66 7.33 -2.59 8.05
CA ARG A 66 8.23 -2.60 9.19
C ARG A 66 7.42 -2.75 10.48
N ALA A 67 7.75 -3.74 11.29
CA ALA A 67 7.13 -3.99 12.59
C ALA A 67 7.47 -2.86 13.58
N ASP A 68 6.50 -2.45 14.39
CA ASP A 68 6.68 -1.32 15.31
C ASP A 68 7.54 -1.65 16.53
N ASP A 69 7.58 -2.93 16.93
CA ASP A 69 8.23 -3.42 18.15
C ASP A 69 9.75 -3.60 18.00
N ASN A 70 10.19 -4.23 16.91
CA ASN A 70 11.60 -4.60 16.70
C ASN A 70 12.18 -4.06 15.38
N GLY A 71 11.38 -3.39 14.56
CA GLY A 71 11.81 -2.83 13.30
C GLY A 71 12.09 -3.84 12.19
N GLU A 72 11.69 -5.10 12.36
CA GLU A 72 11.81 -6.17 11.36
C GLU A 72 10.94 -5.91 10.13
N MET A 73 11.40 -6.32 8.95
CA MET A 73 10.63 -6.20 7.72
C MET A 73 9.81 -7.46 7.47
N ILE A 74 8.50 -7.38 7.68
CA ILE A 74 7.59 -8.51 7.52
C ILE A 74 6.90 -8.42 6.17
N TRP A 75 7.04 -9.46 5.37
CA TRP A 75 6.34 -9.61 4.10
C TRP A 75 5.00 -10.32 4.28
N GLY A 76 4.00 -9.93 3.50
CA GLY A 76 2.75 -10.66 3.36
C GLY A 76 2.25 -10.56 1.93
N ASP A 77 1.70 -11.67 1.43
CA ASP A 77 1.18 -11.75 0.07
C ASP A 77 -0.04 -10.86 -0.09
N ALA A 78 -0.11 -10.20 -1.24
CA ALA A 78 -1.28 -9.42 -1.61
C ALA A 78 -2.34 -10.37 -2.21
N PRO A 79 -3.64 -10.08 -2.04
CA PRO A 79 -4.68 -10.82 -2.74
C PRO A 79 -4.48 -10.78 -4.26
N PRO A 80 -4.91 -11.81 -5.01
CA PRO A 80 -4.78 -11.82 -6.46
C PRO A 80 -5.37 -10.57 -7.11
N ASN A 81 -4.71 -10.08 -8.17
CA ASN A 81 -5.12 -8.89 -8.93
C ASN A 81 -5.19 -7.59 -8.11
N THR A 82 -4.55 -7.56 -6.94
CA THR A 82 -4.45 -6.35 -6.12
C THR A 82 -3.51 -5.33 -6.76
N ARG A 83 -3.90 -4.06 -6.69
CA ARG A 83 -3.04 -2.90 -6.90
C ARG A 83 -3.01 -2.08 -5.62
N LEU A 84 -1.95 -1.30 -5.45
CA LEU A 84 -1.85 -0.36 -4.34
C LEU A 84 -2.28 1.01 -4.81
N LEU A 85 -3.06 1.69 -3.97
CA LEU A 85 -3.62 2.99 -4.28
C LEU A 85 -2.74 4.09 -3.69
N PHE A 86 -2.56 5.16 -4.46
CA PHE A 86 -1.80 6.33 -4.08
C PHE A 86 -2.63 7.58 -4.33
N VAL A 87 -2.54 8.55 -3.43
CA VAL A 87 -2.93 9.93 -3.73
C VAL A 87 -1.69 10.69 -4.18
N VAL A 88 -1.73 11.23 -5.39
CA VAL A 88 -0.73 12.14 -5.94
C VAL A 88 -1.18 13.55 -5.63
N VAL A 89 -0.35 14.29 -4.89
CA VAL A 89 -0.68 15.62 -4.39
C VAL A 89 0.39 16.59 -4.89
N PRO A 90 0.01 17.68 -5.58
CA PRO A 90 0.98 18.70 -5.98
C PRO A 90 1.55 19.40 -4.74
N GLU A 91 2.87 19.58 -4.71
CA GLU A 91 3.51 20.36 -3.65
C GLU A 91 3.39 21.85 -3.96
N ARG A 92 2.81 22.62 -3.02
CA ARG A 92 2.63 24.07 -3.20
C ARG A 92 3.97 24.76 -3.44
N GLY A 93 4.03 25.56 -4.51
CA GLY A 93 5.22 26.34 -4.87
C GLY A 93 6.37 25.49 -5.41
N LYS A 94 6.16 24.18 -5.65
CA LYS A 94 7.15 23.29 -6.24
C LYS A 94 6.61 22.70 -7.54
N GLY A 95 7.48 22.50 -8.52
CA GLY A 95 7.13 21.91 -9.82
C GLY A 95 7.02 20.38 -9.80
N TYR A 96 6.76 19.76 -8.64
CA TYR A 96 6.67 18.31 -8.49
C TYR A 96 5.51 17.91 -7.59
N SER A 97 5.06 16.67 -7.74
CA SER A 97 4.03 16.06 -6.92
C SER A 97 4.61 15.00 -5.98
N LEU A 98 3.86 14.68 -4.93
CA LEU A 98 4.20 13.62 -3.99
C LEU A 98 3.11 12.55 -4.02
N ALA A 99 3.53 11.30 -4.15
CA ALA A 99 2.65 10.15 -4.03
C ALA A 99 2.62 9.66 -2.57
N ARG A 100 1.41 9.48 -2.04
CA ARG A 100 1.18 8.93 -0.69
C ARG A 100 0.33 7.69 -0.80
N MET A 101 0.84 6.56 -0.31
CA MET A 101 0.11 5.30 -0.34
C MET A 101 -1.13 5.39 0.55
N VAL A 102 -2.28 5.02 0.01
CA VAL A 102 -3.53 4.95 0.75
C VAL A 102 -3.49 3.73 1.66
N THR A 103 -3.76 3.96 2.93
CA THR A 103 -3.76 2.94 3.99
C THR A 103 -5.09 2.92 4.72
N THR A 104 -5.41 1.79 5.33
CA THR A 104 -6.62 1.59 6.14
C THR A 104 -6.25 0.99 7.49
N ALA A 105 -7.18 0.99 8.44
CA ALA A 105 -7.02 0.23 9.69
C ALA A 105 -6.76 -1.25 9.36
N ALA A 106 -5.73 -1.83 9.97
CA ALA A 106 -5.41 -3.24 9.79
C ALA A 106 -6.53 -4.10 10.41
N THR A 107 -6.88 -5.20 9.76
CA THR A 107 -7.70 -6.23 10.42
C THR A 107 -6.90 -6.85 11.57
N LYS A 108 -7.57 -7.49 12.54
CA LYS A 108 -6.86 -8.20 13.64
C LYS A 108 -5.79 -9.18 13.11
N ALA A 109 -6.12 -9.81 11.99
CA ALA A 109 -5.29 -10.78 11.30
C ALA A 109 -4.03 -10.12 10.69
N GLN A 110 -4.20 -8.98 10.00
CA GLN A 110 -3.08 -8.18 9.50
C GLN A 110 -2.24 -7.57 10.62
N GLN A 111 -2.87 -7.14 11.71
CA GLN A 111 -2.17 -6.59 12.87
C GLN A 111 -1.31 -7.66 13.55
N ALA A 112 -1.82 -8.89 13.69
CA ALA A 112 -1.04 -10.01 14.22
C ALA A 112 0.15 -10.37 13.33
N HIS A 113 -0.04 -10.32 12.00
CA HIS A 113 1.01 -10.64 11.04
C HIS A 113 2.07 -9.53 10.91
N PHE A 114 1.64 -8.32 10.53
CA PHE A 114 2.53 -7.20 10.26
C PHE A 114 2.97 -6.43 11.50
N ARG A 115 2.40 -6.73 12.68
CA ARG A 115 2.66 -6.04 13.95
C ARG A 115 2.55 -4.51 13.80
N HIS A 116 1.50 -4.08 13.09
CA HIS A 116 1.24 -2.69 12.76
C HIS A 116 -0.27 -2.41 12.75
N ASP A 117 -0.69 -1.23 13.20
CA ASP A 117 -2.10 -0.82 13.33
C ASP A 117 -2.79 -0.52 11.98
N ARG A 118 -1.97 -0.30 10.95
CA ARG A 118 -2.40 0.11 9.61
C ARG A 118 -1.81 -0.81 8.54
N SER A 119 -2.61 -1.08 7.51
CA SER A 119 -2.21 -1.85 6.33
C SER A 119 -2.42 -1.06 5.04
N ALA A 120 -1.80 -1.49 3.96
CA ALA A 120 -2.07 -0.93 2.64
C ALA A 120 -3.54 -1.18 2.25
N LEU A 121 -4.17 -0.20 1.61
CA LEU A 121 -5.48 -0.42 1.02
C LEU A 121 -5.30 -1.21 -0.28
N PHE A 122 -5.75 -2.46 -0.26
CA PHE A 122 -5.80 -3.32 -1.44
C PHE A 122 -7.02 -3.00 -2.28
N GLY A 123 -6.83 -2.83 -3.58
CA GLY A 123 -7.94 -2.55 -4.48
C GLY A 123 -7.49 -2.30 -5.91
N HIS A 124 -8.35 -1.67 -6.68
CA HIS A 124 -8.03 -1.12 -7.98
C HIS A 124 -8.87 0.12 -8.26
N LEU A 125 -8.30 1.04 -9.04
CA LEU A 125 -8.96 2.21 -9.56
C LEU A 125 -9.68 1.84 -10.85
N LYS A 126 -10.98 2.11 -10.90
CA LYS A 126 -11.81 1.92 -12.10
C LYS A 126 -11.69 3.13 -13.04
N PRO A 127 -12.04 2.98 -14.33
CA PRO A 127 -12.02 4.08 -15.30
C PRO A 127 -12.90 5.28 -14.92
N ASP A 128 -13.97 5.04 -14.15
CA ASP A 128 -14.86 6.08 -13.62
C ASP A 128 -14.28 6.85 -12.41
N GLY A 129 -13.04 6.53 -12.00
CA GLY A 129 -12.37 7.14 -10.85
C GLY A 129 -12.79 6.58 -9.48
N SER A 130 -13.72 5.62 -9.45
CA SER A 130 -14.11 4.92 -8.22
C SER A 130 -13.07 3.88 -7.82
N ILE A 131 -12.99 3.61 -6.51
CA ILE A 131 -12.08 2.60 -5.95
C ILE A 131 -12.88 1.34 -5.65
N ALA A 132 -12.48 0.22 -6.25
CA ALA A 132 -12.94 -1.10 -5.84
C ALA A 132 -11.96 -1.68 -4.80
N ILE A 133 -12.43 -1.80 -3.56
CA ILE A 133 -11.65 -2.35 -2.46
C ILE A 133 -11.65 -3.87 -2.55
N ILE A 134 -10.47 -4.48 -2.39
CA ILE A 134 -10.30 -5.92 -2.29
C ILE A 134 -9.99 -6.25 -0.83
N SER A 135 -10.75 -7.17 -0.25
CA SER A 135 -10.49 -7.63 1.11
C SER A 135 -9.11 -8.29 1.18
N PRO A 136 -8.31 -8.02 2.22
CA PRO A 136 -7.07 -8.75 2.44
C PRO A 136 -7.37 -10.24 2.61
N LEU A 137 -6.46 -11.09 2.12
CA LEU A 137 -6.50 -12.52 2.41
C LEU A 137 -6.30 -12.71 3.92
N ASP A 138 -6.97 -13.73 4.47
CA ASP A 138 -6.67 -14.17 5.83
C ASP A 138 -5.18 -14.53 5.93
N PRO A 139 -4.50 -14.16 7.02
CA PRO A 139 -3.10 -14.49 7.21
C PRO A 139 -2.95 -16.01 7.21
N PRO A 140 -1.79 -16.53 6.75
CA PRO A 140 -1.50 -17.94 6.87
C PRO A 140 -1.60 -18.36 8.35
N PRO A 141 -2.07 -19.59 8.62
CA PRO A 141 -2.10 -20.09 9.99
C PRO A 141 -0.70 -20.02 10.61
N PRO A 142 -0.59 -19.81 11.93
CA PRO A 142 0.71 -19.78 12.59
C PRO A 142 1.48 -21.07 12.29
N PRO A 143 2.81 -21.00 12.11
CA PRO A 143 3.60 -22.22 11.95
C PRO A 143 3.33 -23.14 13.15
N PRO A 144 3.26 -24.46 12.94
CA PRO A 144 3.14 -25.39 14.06
C PRO A 144 4.28 -25.13 15.04
N PRO A 145 4.04 -25.27 16.37
CA PRO A 145 5.11 -25.12 17.34
C PRO A 145 6.26 -26.05 16.96
N ALA A 146 7.50 -25.58 17.11
CA ALA A 146 8.68 -26.38 16.83
C ALA A 146 8.55 -27.73 17.55
N GLN A 147 8.39 -28.81 16.78
CA GLN A 147 8.38 -30.16 17.34
C GLN A 147 9.80 -30.48 17.77
N GLY A 148 10.14 -30.19 19.04
CA GLY A 148 11.44 -30.54 19.57
C GLY A 148 11.91 -29.70 20.75
N GLU A 149 11.16 -29.65 21.83
CA GLU A 149 11.76 -29.63 23.18
C GLU A 149 11.06 -30.69 24.03
N LEU A 150 11.28 -31.96 23.65
CA LEU A 150 11.34 -33.03 24.63
C LEU A 150 12.77 -33.05 25.13
N PHE A 151 13.05 -32.44 26.28
CA PHE A 151 14.03 -32.93 27.27
C PHE A 151 13.73 -32.29 28.63
#